data_AF-A0A511D7U1-F1
#
_entry.id   AF-A0A511D7U1-F1
#
_cell.length_a   1.000
_cell.length_b   1.000
_cell.length_c   1.000
_cell.angle_alpha   90.00
_cell.angle_beta   90.00
_cell.angle_gamma   90.00
#
_symmetry.space_group_name_H-M   'P 1'
#
loop_
_entity.id
_entity.type
_entity.pdbx_description
1 polymer ?
#
loop_
_entity_poly.entity_id
_entity_poly.type
_entity_poly.pdbx_seq_one_letter_code
_entity_poly.pdbx_strand_id
1 'polypeptide(L)'
;MIDESVLLSHRDGGVLTLTLNRPRRKDALDPALGEALLNEAADRSMREALAGEARAQVVNFATADAPAAIRAFDEKRDPVFTGAWAVP
;
A
#
# COMPACT_ATOMS: atom_id res chain seq x y z
N MET A 1 14.18 -7.07 -22.45
CA MET A 1 14.99 -7.01 -21.22
C MET A 1 14.01 -7.01 -20.07
N ILE A 2 14.07 -7.99 -19.17
CA ILE A 2 13.13 -8.08 -18.04
C ILE A 2 13.76 -7.29 -16.89
N ASP A 3 13.00 -6.37 -16.30
CA ASP A 3 13.46 -5.56 -15.17
C ASP A 3 13.71 -6.47 -13.95
N GLU A 4 14.98 -6.63 -13.56
CA GLU A 4 15.41 -7.47 -12.42
C GLU A 4 15.32 -6.73 -11.07
N SER A 5 14.71 -5.55 -11.03
CA SER A 5 14.64 -4.76 -9.81
C SER A 5 13.81 -5.47 -8.75
N VAL A 6 14.29 -5.40 -7.51
CA VAL A 6 13.61 -5.96 -6.32
C VAL A 6 12.36 -5.16 -5.96
N LEU A 7 12.34 -3.90 -6.36
CA LEU A 7 11.30 -2.94 -6.03
C LEU A 7 10.91 -2.18 -7.31
N LEU A 8 9.68 -2.40 -7.75
CA LEU A 8 9.08 -1.63 -8.83
C LEU A 8 8.39 -0.40 -8.22
N SER A 9 8.51 0.73 -8.88
CA SER A 9 7.82 1.96 -8.49
C SER A 9 6.97 2.47 -9.64
N HIS A 10 5.77 2.92 -9.31
CA HIS A 10 4.85 3.56 -10.25
C HIS A 10 4.20 4.75 -9.56
N ARG A 11 4.24 5.93 -10.19
CA ARG A 11 3.59 7.13 -9.68
C ARG A 11 2.46 7.53 -10.60
N ASP A 12 1.26 7.67 -10.02
CA ASP A 12 0.10 8.25 -10.67
C ASP A 12 -0.39 9.45 -9.85
N GLY A 13 -0.12 10.65 -10.37
CA GLY A 13 -0.37 11.91 -9.67
C GLY A 13 0.28 11.97 -8.29
N GLY A 14 -0.55 12.12 -7.25
CA GLY A 14 -0.13 12.20 -5.85
C GLY A 14 0.10 10.85 -5.16
N VAL A 15 -0.08 9.73 -5.87
CA VAL A 15 0.02 8.38 -5.32
C VAL A 15 1.27 7.70 -5.86
N LEU A 16 2.14 7.24 -4.95
CA LEU A 16 3.26 6.35 -5.27
C LEU A 16 2.88 4.91 -4.90
N THR A 17 2.92 4.02 -5.87
CA THR A 17 2.77 2.58 -5.68
C THR A 17 4.15 1.93 -5.71
N LEU A 18 4.50 1.25 -4.62
CA LEU A 18 5.72 0.44 -4.52
C LEU A 18 5.35 -1.04 -4.53
N THR A 19 5.95 -1.82 -5.43
CA THR A 19 5.69 -3.27 -5.57
C THR A 19 6.98 -4.06 -5.33
N LEU A 20 6.97 -4.94 -4.34
CA LEU A 20 8.06 -5.90 -4.10
C LEU A 20 8.02 -7.02 -5.15
N ASN A 21 9.03 -7.05 -6.02
CA ASN A 21 9.15 -8.02 -7.11
C ASN A 21 9.97 -9.27 -6.66
N ARG A 22 9.69 -9.78 -5.45
CA ARG A 22 10.35 -10.96 -4.86
C ARG A 22 9.32 -11.91 -4.22
N PRO A 23 8.45 -12.57 -5.00
CA PRO A 23 7.30 -13.33 -4.49
C PRO A 23 7.64 -14.55 -3.60
N ARG A 24 8.91 -14.98 -3.52
CA ARG A 24 9.34 -16.15 -2.72
C ARG A 24 9.75 -15.82 -1.29
N ARG A 25 10.10 -14.57 -0.97
CA ARG A 25 10.39 -14.11 0.39
C ARG A 25 9.17 -13.33 0.88
N LYS A 26 8.38 -13.92 1.78
CA LYS A 26 7.19 -13.29 2.37
C LYS A 26 7.58 -12.27 3.45
N ASP A 27 8.63 -11.48 3.23
CA ASP A 27 9.14 -10.53 4.23
C ASP A 27 8.57 -9.14 3.93
N ALA A 28 7.53 -8.76 4.68
CA ALA A 28 6.90 -7.44 4.62
C ALA A 28 7.80 -6.29 5.13
N LEU A 29 9.03 -6.59 5.54
CA LEU A 29 10.02 -5.66 6.11
C LEU A 29 11.34 -5.70 5.31
N ASP A 30 11.24 -5.69 3.98
CA ASP A 30 12.42 -5.62 3.12
C ASP A 30 13.11 -4.24 3.23
N PRO A 31 14.44 -4.19 3.47
CA PRO A 31 15.17 -2.93 3.60
C PRO A 31 15.05 -2.01 2.37
N ALA A 32 14.92 -2.54 1.15
CA ALA A 32 14.78 -1.72 -0.04
C ALA A 32 13.43 -0.99 -0.08
N LEU A 33 12.36 -1.63 0.42
CA LEU A 33 11.07 -0.96 0.61
C LEU A 33 11.17 0.12 1.69
N GLY A 34 11.85 -0.17 2.81
CA GLY A 34 12.10 0.81 3.87
C GLY A 34 12.88 2.03 3.38
N GLU A 35 13.96 1.81 2.61
CA GLU A 35 14.77 2.87 2.02
C GLU A 35 13.98 3.72 1.01
N ALA A 36 13.18 3.08 0.15
CA ALA A 36 12.33 3.81 -0.79
C ALA A 36 11.28 4.67 -0.08
N LEU A 37 10.67 4.16 1.01
CA LEU A 37 9.74 4.94 1.82
C LEU A 37 10.42 6.13 2.52
N LEU A 38 11.64 5.92 3.04
CA LEU A 38 12.42 6.99 3.67
C LEU A 38 12.82 8.07 2.67
N ASN A 39 13.35 7.69 1.50
CA ASN A 39 13.73 8.64 0.45
C ASN A 39 12.53 9.46 -0.03
N GLU A 40 11.38 8.81 -0.21
CA GLU A 40 10.14 9.46 -0.61
C GLU A 40 9.55 10.37 0.50
N ALA A 41 9.87 10.11 1.77
CA ALA A 41 9.46 10.96 2.89
C ALA A 41 10.45 12.10 3.17
N ALA A 42 11.72 11.95 2.82
CA ALA A 42 12.81 12.85 3.18
C ALA A 42 12.61 14.30 2.67
N ASP A 43 12.02 14.45 1.48
CA ASP A 43 11.79 15.76 0.86
C ASP A 43 10.40 16.34 1.16
N ARG A 44 9.59 15.68 2.00
CA ARG A 44 8.23 16.12 2.32
C ARG A 44 8.15 16.75 3.69
N SER A 45 7.47 17.90 3.78
CA SER A 45 7.04 18.43 5.07
C SER A 45 6.04 17.47 5.73
N MET A 46 5.96 17.50 7.06
CA MET A 46 4.96 16.73 7.82
C MET A 46 3.52 17.01 7.33
N ARG A 47 3.25 18.25 6.89
CA ARG A 47 1.97 18.64 6.33
C ARG A 47 1.68 17.92 5.01
N GLU A 48 2.66 17.85 4.12
CA GLU A 48 2.51 17.15 2.83
C GLU A 48 2.41 15.64 3.01
N ALA A 49 3.17 15.08 3.94
CA ALA A 49 3.08 13.67 4.31
C ALA A 49 1.68 13.33 4.82
N LEU A 50 1.14 14.11 5.77
CA LEU A 50 -0.20 13.89 6.32
C LEU A 50 -1.31 14.09 5.28
N ALA A 51 -1.15 15.07 4.38
CA ALA A 51 -2.07 15.25 3.26
C ALA A 51 -2.02 14.08 2.27
N GLY A 52 -0.84 13.48 2.06
CA GLY A 52 -0.69 12.25 1.28
C GLY A 52 -1.37 11.06 1.95
N GLU A 53 -1.15 10.89 3.24
CA GLU A 53 -1.77 9.82 4.04
C GLU A 53 -3.30 9.92 4.04
N ALA A 54 -3.86 11.12 4.21
CA ALA A 54 -5.31 11.33 4.16
C ALA A 54 -5.92 10.88 2.82
N ARG A 55 -5.24 11.16 1.70
CA ARG A 55 -5.68 10.69 0.37
C ARG A 55 -5.56 9.18 0.23
N ALA A 56 -4.45 8.60 0.70
CA ALA A 56 -4.23 7.17 0.66
C ALA A 56 -5.26 6.40 1.51
N GLN A 57 -5.61 6.91 2.70
CA GLN A 57 -6.66 6.33 3.54
C GLN A 57 -8.01 6.31 2.83
N VAL A 58 -8.40 7.40 2.16
CA VAL A 58 -9.65 7.44 1.38
C VAL A 58 -9.69 6.31 0.37
N VAL A 59 -8.61 6.09 -0.39
CA VAL A 59 -8.54 5.01 -1.39
C VAL A 59 -8.50 3.62 -0.73
N ASN A 60 -7.66 3.42 0.28
CA ASN A 60 -7.48 2.13 0.95
C ASN A 60 -8.74 1.64 1.68
N PHE A 61 -9.58 2.57 2.14
CA PHE A 61 -10.86 2.28 2.81
C PHE A 61 -12.07 2.47 1.90
N ALA A 62 -11.86 2.75 0.60
CA ALA A 62 -12.97 3.02 -0.32
C ALA A 62 -13.78 1.77 -0.69
N THR A 63 -13.24 0.58 -0.47
CA THR A 63 -13.87 -0.68 -0.83
C THR A 63 -14.56 -1.33 0.37
N ALA A 64 -15.55 -2.18 0.08
CA ALA A 64 -16.20 -3.02 1.08
C ALA A 64 -15.24 -4.03 1.75
N ASP A 65 -14.03 -4.16 1.22
CA ASP A 65 -13.00 -5.08 1.68
C ASP A 65 -12.40 -4.68 3.03
N ALA A 66 -12.28 -3.39 3.33
CA ALA A 66 -11.75 -2.94 4.61
C ALA A 66 -12.57 -3.44 5.82
N PRO A 67 -13.89 -3.21 5.89
CA PRO A 67 -14.70 -3.78 6.97
C PRO A 67 -14.76 -5.31 6.92
N ALA A 68 -14.68 -5.92 5.74
CA ALA A 68 -14.63 -7.39 5.62
C ALA A 68 -13.33 -7.99 6.18
N ALA A 69 -12.20 -7.31 5.98
CA ALA A 69 -10.89 -7.68 6.48
C ALA A 69 -10.83 -7.57 8.01
N ILE A 70 -11.33 -6.46 8.57
CA ILE A 70 -11.41 -6.25 10.02
C ILE A 70 -12.24 -7.37 10.66
N ARG A 71 -13.43 -7.66 10.11
CA ARG A 71 -14.27 -8.76 10.60
C ARG A 71 -13.57 -10.12 10.51
N ALA A 72 -12.89 -10.40 9.40
CA ALA A 72 -12.18 -11.67 9.22
C ALA A 72 -11.03 -11.83 10.24
N PHE A 73 -10.33 -10.73 10.54
CA PHE A 73 -9.28 -10.69 11.54
C PHE A 73 -9.82 -10.99 12.94
N ASP A 74 -10.90 -10.30 13.35
CA ASP A 74 -11.56 -10.53 14.63
C ASP A 74 -12.08 -11.98 14.77
N GLU A 75 -12.63 -12.52 13.69
CA GLU A 75 -13.14 -13.90 13.60
C GLU A 75 -12.03 -14.96 13.40
N LYS A 76 -10.76 -14.55 13.25
CA LYS A 76 -9.61 -15.42 12.95
C LYS A 76 -9.83 -16.37 11.77
N ARG A 77 -10.47 -15.88 10.71
CA ARG A 77 -10.66 -16.62 9.45
C ARG A 77 -9.97 -15.90 8.30
N ASP A 78 -9.84 -16.58 7.18
CA ASP A 78 -9.30 -15.98 5.97
C ASP A 78 -10.25 -14.87 5.44
N PRO A 79 -9.69 -13.69 5.08
CA PRO A 79 -10.46 -12.63 4.44
C PRO A 79 -10.75 -12.99 2.97
N VAL A 80 -11.90 -12.54 2.47
CA VAL A 80 -12.25 -12.60 1.05
C VAL A 80 -12.36 -11.16 0.56
N PHE A 81 -11.51 -10.81 -0.40
CA PHE A 81 -11.45 -9.48 -1.00
C PHE A 81 -12.17 -9.50 -2.36
N THR A 82 -13.02 -8.50 -2.58
CA THR A 82 -13.89 -8.38 -3.75
C THR A 82 -13.55 -7.17 -4.62
N GLY A 83 -12.87 -6.17 -4.05
CA GLY A 83 -12.59 -4.89 -4.70
C GLY A 83 -13.81 -4.00 -4.92
N ALA A 84 -15.00 -4.39 -4.43
CA ALA A 84 -16.23 -3.63 -4.63
C ALA A 84 -16.18 -2.31 -3.84
N TRP A 85 -16.57 -1.20 -4.46
CA TRP A 85 -16.67 0.10 -3.79
C TRP A 85 -17.72 0.07 -2.67
N ALA A 86 -17.41 0.68 -1.52
CA ALA A 86 -18.30 0.76 -0.36
C ALA A 86 -19.38 1.83 -0.52
N VAL A 87 -19.24 2.69 -1.53
CA VAL A 87 -20.22 3.71 -1.93
C VAL A 87 -20.77 3.38 -3.33
N PRO A 88 -22.04 3.73 -3.61
CA PRO A 88 -22.65 3.55 -4.93
C PRO A 88 -21.96 4.33 -6.05
#